data_AF-A0A1I2ZRQ1-F1
#
_entry.id   AF-A0A1I2ZRQ1-F1
#
_cell.length_a   1.000
_cell.length_b   1.000
_cell.length_c   1.000
_cell.angle_alpha   90.00
_cell.angle_beta   90.00
_cell.angle_gamma   90.00
#
_symmetry.space_group_name_H-M   'P 1'
#
loop_
_entity.id
_entity.type
_entity.pdbx_description
1 polymer ?
#
loop_
_entity_poly.entity_id
_entity_poly.type
_entity_poly.pdbx_seq_one_letter_code
_entity_poly.pdbx_strand_id
1 'polypeptide(L)'
;MNVLAWAVLPYVTLAVLIGGTIWRYRYDQFGWTTRSSELYESRLLRIGSPLFHFGILVVVVGHFIGLVVPQSWTTAAGLTEHGYHVQALLLGGVAGFATLVGIAILIFRRRTTGPVFMATTRNDKGMYVVLVAAIVAGLATTLLGAGVVGQEHNYRETVAPWFRSIFVLHPDIDAMAGAPVQFRLHTLIGMLLFAIWPFTRLVHAFTAPVGYLFRPYIVYRSRAPRTANPPRLTRRVRSARAAHAAPDSPRPHSNAR
;
A
#
# COMPACT_ATOMS: atom_id res chain seq x y z
N MET A 1 -28.57 13.40 2.97
CA MET A 1 -27.21 13.38 2.37
C MET A 1 -26.12 12.97 3.37
N ASN A 2 -26.16 13.42 4.63
CA ASN A 2 -25.15 13.10 5.65
C ASN A 2 -24.96 11.59 5.91
N VAL A 3 -26.03 10.79 5.96
CA VAL A 3 -25.94 9.33 6.15
C VAL A 3 -25.11 8.66 5.03
N LEU A 4 -25.36 9.03 3.76
CA LEU A 4 -24.62 8.47 2.63
C LEU A 4 -23.13 8.83 2.72
N ALA A 5 -22.81 10.08 3.04
CA ALA A 5 -21.43 10.57 3.08
C ALA A 5 -20.63 10.09 4.29
N TRP A 6 -21.25 9.98 5.47
CA TRP A 6 -20.55 9.79 6.74
C TRP A 6 -20.81 8.44 7.41
N ALA A 7 -21.84 7.70 7.00
CA ALA A 7 -22.03 6.31 7.43
C ALA A 7 -21.73 5.33 6.29
N VAL A 8 -22.30 5.49 5.10
CA VAL A 8 -22.19 4.47 4.04
C VAL A 8 -20.83 4.55 3.31
N LEU A 9 -20.45 5.73 2.84
CA LEU A 9 -19.23 5.94 2.07
C LEU A 9 -17.94 5.42 2.74
N PRO A 10 -17.69 5.61 4.06
CA PRO A 10 -16.48 5.06 4.67
C PRO A 10 -16.42 3.53 4.58
N TYR A 11 -17.53 2.82 4.75
CA TYR A 11 -17.54 1.36 4.61
C TYR A 11 -17.33 0.92 3.15
N VAL A 12 -17.88 1.65 2.18
CA VAL A 12 -17.60 1.40 0.76
C VAL A 12 -16.12 1.60 0.46
N THR A 13 -15.53 2.69 0.94
CA THR A 13 -14.09 2.95 0.80
C THR A 13 -13.25 1.84 1.41
N LEU A 14 -13.58 1.38 2.62
CA LEU A 14 -12.88 0.27 3.28
C LEU A 14 -13.03 -1.05 2.51
N ALA A 15 -14.25 -1.36 2.04
CA ALA A 15 -14.51 -2.56 1.26
C ALA A 15 -13.71 -2.57 -0.06
N VAL A 16 -13.66 -1.44 -0.76
CA VAL A 16 -12.87 -1.28 -1.99
C VAL A 16 -11.37 -1.36 -1.70
N LEU A 17 -10.89 -0.66 -0.67
CA LEU A 17 -9.49 -0.68 -0.27
C LEU A 17 -9.04 -2.11 0.06
N ILE A 18 -9.76 -2.79 0.96
CA ILE A 18 -9.39 -4.13 1.44
C ILE A 18 -9.59 -5.16 0.32
N GLY A 19 -10.77 -5.21 -0.29
CA GLY A 19 -11.10 -6.17 -1.35
C GLY A 19 -10.20 -6.01 -2.57
N GLY A 20 -9.99 -4.76 -3.02
CA GLY A 20 -9.08 -4.45 -4.12
C GLY A 20 -7.62 -4.80 -3.80
N THR A 21 -7.16 -4.57 -2.58
CA THR A 21 -5.79 -4.93 -2.18
C THR A 21 -5.60 -6.44 -2.16
N ILE A 22 -6.55 -7.19 -1.59
CA ILE A 22 -6.53 -8.66 -1.56
C ILE A 22 -6.56 -9.22 -2.99
N TRP A 23 -7.48 -8.72 -3.83
CA TRP A 23 -7.59 -9.15 -5.21
C TRP A 23 -6.28 -8.91 -5.97
N ARG A 24 -5.70 -7.71 -5.86
CA ARG A 24 -4.43 -7.40 -6.52
C ARG A 24 -3.28 -8.26 -6.02
N TYR A 25 -3.20 -8.52 -4.71
CA TYR A 25 -2.19 -9.41 -4.14
C TYR A 25 -2.31 -10.86 -4.65
N ARG A 26 -3.53 -11.32 -4.95
CA ARG A 26 -3.79 -12.68 -5.47
C ARG A 26 -3.57 -12.81 -6.96
N TYR A 27 -3.98 -11.82 -7.75
CA TYR A 27 -4.08 -11.93 -9.20
C TYR A 27 -3.08 -11.05 -9.98
N ASP A 28 -2.50 -10.01 -9.37
CA ASP A 28 -1.54 -9.10 -9.99
C ASP A 28 -0.34 -8.83 -9.08
N GLN A 29 0.40 -9.90 -8.78
CA GLN A 29 1.63 -9.81 -7.99
C GLN A 29 2.76 -9.08 -8.74
N PHE A 30 2.79 -9.16 -10.08
CA PHE A 30 3.79 -8.47 -10.89
C PHE A 30 3.58 -6.95 -10.92
N GLY A 31 2.33 -6.49 -10.85
CA GLY A 31 1.99 -5.07 -10.72
C GLY A 31 2.26 -4.50 -9.33
N TRP A 32 2.62 -5.32 -8.34
CA TRP A 32 2.99 -4.91 -6.99
C TRP A 32 4.45 -4.43 -6.94
N THR A 33 4.70 -3.23 -7.45
CA THR A 33 6.04 -2.66 -7.51
C THR A 33 6.00 -1.14 -7.32
N THR A 34 7.10 -0.57 -6.83
CA THR A 34 7.30 0.88 -6.73
C THR A 34 7.38 1.55 -8.10
N ARG A 35 7.61 0.80 -9.19
CA ARG A 35 7.87 1.34 -10.55
C ARG A 35 8.90 2.48 -10.51
N SER A 36 10.09 2.18 -9.99
CA SER A 36 11.17 3.17 -9.90
C SER A 36 11.52 3.69 -11.30
N SER A 37 11.70 5.01 -11.41
CA SER A 37 12.17 5.66 -12.63
C SER A 37 13.54 6.31 -12.43
N GLU A 38 14.27 5.90 -11.40
CA GLU A 38 15.57 6.45 -11.03
C GLU A 38 16.62 6.30 -12.13
N LEU A 39 16.61 5.16 -12.83
CA LEU A 39 17.53 4.89 -13.94
C LEU A 39 17.42 5.92 -15.08
N TYR A 40 16.26 6.55 -15.25
CA TYR A 40 16.04 7.56 -16.29
C TYR A 40 16.47 8.96 -15.85
N GLU A 41 16.41 9.26 -14.54
CA GLU A 41 16.80 10.55 -13.96
C GLU A 41 16.91 10.41 -12.44
N SER A 42 18.07 10.75 -11.87
CA SER A 42 18.36 10.58 -10.44
C SER A 42 18.59 11.89 -9.68
N ARG A 43 18.91 13.01 -10.35
CA ARG A 43 19.32 14.27 -9.70
C ARG A 43 18.16 14.94 -8.97
N LEU A 44 17.03 15.14 -9.64
CA LEU A 44 15.82 15.67 -9.00
C LEU A 44 15.19 14.63 -8.07
N LEU A 45 15.26 13.35 -8.43
CA LEU A 45 14.72 12.27 -7.59
C LEU A 45 15.41 12.20 -6.22
N ARG A 46 16.74 12.38 -6.15
CA ARG A 46 17.52 12.31 -4.91
C ARG A 46 17.10 13.35 -3.86
N ILE A 47 16.51 14.46 -4.28
CA ILE A 47 16.01 15.52 -3.39
C ILE A 47 14.50 15.35 -3.17
N GLY A 48 13.75 15.27 -4.28
CA GLY A 48 12.29 15.21 -4.22
C GLY A 48 11.75 13.96 -3.53
N SER A 49 12.39 12.80 -3.73
CA SER A 49 11.92 11.54 -3.16
C SER A 49 12.07 11.50 -1.63
N PRO A 50 13.24 11.76 -1.01
CA PRO A 50 13.34 11.80 0.44
C PRO A 50 12.45 12.87 1.07
N LEU A 51 12.42 14.09 0.49
CA LEU A 51 11.62 15.19 1.01
C LEU A 51 10.12 14.83 1.04
N PHE A 52 9.60 14.21 -0.03
CA PHE A 52 8.24 13.70 -0.07
C PHE A 52 8.00 12.57 0.94
N HIS A 53 8.87 11.54 0.96
CA HIS A 53 8.62 10.35 1.76
C HIS A 53 8.76 10.61 3.27
N PHE A 54 9.77 11.36 3.70
CA PHE A 54 9.88 11.73 5.12
C PHE A 54 8.74 12.64 5.55
N GLY A 55 8.37 13.61 4.71
CA GLY A 55 7.21 14.47 4.96
C GLY A 55 5.93 13.66 5.12
N ILE A 56 5.59 12.80 4.14
CA ILE A 56 4.33 12.05 4.18
C ILE A 56 4.30 11.03 5.32
N LEU A 57 5.44 10.45 5.71
CA LEU A 57 5.52 9.55 6.86
C LEU A 57 5.16 10.28 8.16
N VAL A 58 5.72 11.48 8.37
CA VAL A 58 5.38 12.31 9.54
C VAL A 58 3.90 12.72 9.51
N VAL A 59 3.36 13.08 8.33
CA VAL A 59 1.93 13.39 8.16
C VAL A 59 1.05 12.20 8.53
N VAL A 60 1.39 10.99 8.06
CA VAL A 60 0.64 9.75 8.35
C VAL A 60 0.68 9.43 9.85
N VAL A 61 1.85 9.53 10.49
CA VAL A 61 1.98 9.34 11.94
C VAL A 61 1.17 10.38 12.70
N GLY A 62 1.21 11.64 12.27
CA GLY A 62 0.40 12.71 12.85
C GLY A 62 -1.10 12.44 12.73
N HIS A 63 -1.58 11.98 11.56
CA HIS A 63 -2.98 11.57 11.38
C HIS A 63 -3.36 10.40 12.29
N PHE A 64 -2.48 9.42 12.46
CA PHE A 64 -2.72 8.30 13.36
C PHE A 64 -2.88 8.78 14.80
N ILE A 65 -1.94 9.60 15.30
CA ILE A 65 -2.00 10.16 16.65
C ILE A 65 -3.26 11.02 16.82
N GLY A 66 -3.59 11.88 15.85
CA GLY A 66 -4.73 12.80 15.98
C GLY A 66 -6.11 12.18 15.82
N LEU A 67 -6.24 11.10 15.04
CA LEU A 67 -7.53 10.46 14.79
C LEU A 67 -7.78 9.25 15.70
N VAL A 68 -6.74 8.46 15.99
CA VAL A 68 -6.89 7.20 16.72
C VAL A 68 -6.69 7.36 18.22
N VAL A 69 -5.76 8.21 18.66
CA VAL A 69 -5.47 8.38 20.10
C VAL A 69 -6.52 9.30 20.73
N PRO A 70 -7.27 8.83 21.74
CA PRO A 70 -8.27 9.65 22.42
C PRO A 70 -7.65 10.86 23.12
N GLN A 71 -8.41 11.96 23.18
CA GLN A 71 -8.00 13.17 23.89
C GLN A 71 -7.68 12.91 25.36
N SER A 72 -8.46 12.08 26.04
CA SER A 72 -8.23 11.69 27.43
C SER A 72 -6.84 11.11 27.67
N TRP A 73 -6.27 10.37 26.70
CA TRP A 73 -4.94 9.77 26.83
C TRP A 73 -3.83 10.83 26.71
N THR A 74 -3.97 11.77 25.78
CA THR A 74 -2.98 12.86 25.67
C THR A 74 -3.03 13.80 26.86
N THR A 75 -4.23 14.09 27.39
CA THR A 75 -4.39 14.90 28.60
C THR A 75 -3.81 14.18 29.81
N ALA A 76 -4.01 12.86 29.94
CA ALA A 76 -3.41 12.05 31.00
C ALA A 76 -1.89 11.99 30.92
N ALA A 77 -1.30 12.08 29.71
CA ALA A 77 0.14 12.20 29.50
C ALA A 77 0.69 13.61 29.80
N GLY A 78 -0.16 14.55 30.26
CA GLY A 78 0.24 15.92 30.62
C GLY A 78 0.32 16.90 29.45
N LEU A 79 -0.16 16.53 28.26
CA LEU A 79 -0.24 17.47 27.13
C LEU A 79 -1.47 18.37 27.29
N THR A 80 -1.23 19.67 27.44
CA THR A 80 -2.27 20.68 27.36
C THR A 80 -2.83 20.77 25.93
N GLU A 81 -4.08 21.19 25.78
CA GLU A 81 -4.66 21.38 24.43
C GLU A 81 -3.81 22.36 23.61
N HIS A 82 -3.39 23.48 24.21
CA HIS A 82 -2.52 24.43 23.52
C HIS A 82 -1.20 23.79 23.06
N GLY A 83 -0.55 22.98 23.91
CA GLY A 83 0.68 22.27 23.54
C GLY A 83 0.47 21.28 22.40
N TYR A 84 -0.66 20.59 22.39
CA TYR A 84 -1.06 19.70 21.30
C TYR A 84 -1.30 20.47 19.99
N HIS A 85 -2.05 21.57 20.05
CA HIS A 85 -2.35 22.42 18.89
C HIS A 85 -1.08 23.02 18.27
N VAL A 86 -0.16 23.55 19.09
CA VAL A 86 1.12 24.09 18.60
C VAL A 86 1.96 22.98 17.97
N GLN A 87 2.04 21.80 18.61
CA GLN A 87 2.77 20.66 18.05
C GLN A 87 2.17 20.22 16.71
N ALA A 88 0.84 20.08 16.63
CA ALA A 88 0.14 19.69 15.42
C ALA A 88 0.34 20.71 14.29
N LEU A 89 0.31 22.00 14.59
CA LEU A 89 0.55 23.06 13.62
C LEU A 89 1.99 23.07 13.12
N LEU A 90 2.97 23.02 14.02
CA LEU A 90 4.38 23.09 13.64
C LEU A 90 4.83 21.82 12.92
N LEU A 91 4.68 20.66 13.55
CA LEU A 91 5.12 19.39 12.95
C LEU A 91 4.27 19.04 11.73
N GLY A 92 2.96 19.17 11.82
CA GLY A 92 2.04 18.89 10.71
C GLY A 92 2.21 19.88 9.56
N GLY A 93 2.36 21.17 9.85
CA GLY A 93 2.59 22.21 8.83
C GLY A 93 3.93 22.04 8.11
N VAL A 94 5.03 21.85 8.84
CA VAL A 94 6.35 21.62 8.24
C VAL A 94 6.37 20.32 7.43
N ALA A 95 5.85 19.23 7.97
CA ALA A 95 5.81 17.95 7.27
C ALA A 95 4.90 18.01 6.03
N GLY A 96 3.73 18.63 6.13
CA GLY A 96 2.81 18.83 5.01
C GLY A 96 3.42 19.70 3.91
N PHE A 97 4.10 20.78 4.28
CA PHE A 97 4.80 21.65 3.33
C PHE A 97 5.95 20.93 2.64
N ALA A 98 6.79 20.21 3.39
CA ALA A 98 7.85 19.36 2.84
C ALA A 98 7.28 18.31 1.87
N THR A 99 6.16 17.68 2.23
CA THR A 99 5.45 16.73 1.36
C THR A 99 5.00 17.40 0.06
N LEU A 100 4.40 18.60 0.15
CA LEU A 100 3.91 19.35 -1.00
C LEU A 100 5.05 19.77 -1.94
N VAL A 101 6.16 20.27 -1.40
CA VAL A 101 7.34 20.62 -2.19
C VAL A 101 7.96 19.38 -2.83
N GLY A 102 8.09 18.29 -2.08
CA GLY A 102 8.59 17.01 -2.57
C GLY A 102 7.77 16.49 -3.76
N ILE A 103 6.43 16.44 -3.63
CA ILE A 103 5.57 15.98 -4.74
C ILE A 103 5.60 16.95 -5.92
N ALA A 104 5.70 18.26 -5.69
CA ALA A 104 5.83 19.24 -6.77
C ALA A 104 7.10 19.03 -7.60
N ILE A 105 8.25 18.79 -6.95
CA ILE A 105 9.51 18.44 -7.63
C ILE A 105 9.34 17.14 -8.44
N LEU A 106 8.72 16.12 -7.86
CA LEU A 106 8.51 14.83 -8.52
C LEU A 106 7.56 14.93 -9.72
N ILE A 107 6.50 15.73 -9.63
CA ILE A 107 5.58 16.02 -10.74
C ILE A 107 6.31 16.80 -11.82
N PHE A 108 7.03 17.87 -11.45
CA PHE A 108 7.83 18.67 -12.40
C PHE A 108 8.78 17.78 -13.20
N ARG A 109 9.56 16.93 -12.51
CA ARG A 109 10.43 15.92 -13.12
C ARG A 109 9.68 15.02 -14.11
N ARG A 110 8.50 14.51 -13.74
CA ARG A 110 7.69 13.66 -14.64
C ARG A 110 7.17 14.40 -15.87
N ARG A 111 7.07 15.73 -15.83
CA ARG A 111 6.61 16.54 -16.96
C ARG A 111 7.75 17.00 -17.86
N THR A 112 8.95 17.18 -17.32
CA THR A 112 10.10 17.72 -18.06
C THR A 112 11.07 16.66 -18.57
N THR A 113 11.07 15.45 -17.99
CA THR A 113 11.96 14.36 -18.42
C THR A 113 11.23 13.39 -19.38
N GLY A 114 11.60 13.40 -20.66
CA GLY A 114 10.94 12.63 -21.73
C GLY A 114 10.72 11.13 -21.42
N PRO A 115 11.77 10.35 -21.10
CA PRO A 115 11.62 8.94 -20.76
C PRO A 115 10.71 8.68 -19.55
N VAL A 116 10.78 9.54 -18.52
CA VAL A 116 9.94 9.42 -17.32
C VAL A 116 8.48 9.75 -17.62
N PHE A 117 8.23 10.73 -18.49
CA PHE A 117 6.88 11.09 -18.93
C PHE A 117 6.23 9.95 -19.72
N MET A 118 6.97 9.32 -20.63
CA MET A 118 6.51 8.17 -21.42
C MET A 118 6.19 6.95 -20.55
N ALA A 119 6.95 6.72 -19.48
CA ALA A 119 6.69 5.65 -18.53
C ALA A 119 5.54 5.94 -17.54
N THR A 120 4.98 7.16 -17.53
CA THR A 120 3.93 7.55 -16.57
C THR A 120 2.53 7.21 -17.10
N THR A 121 1.82 6.33 -16.39
CA THR A 121 0.49 5.86 -16.82
C THR A 121 -0.62 6.89 -16.55
N ARG A 122 -1.79 6.74 -17.20
CA ARG A 122 -2.98 7.58 -16.91
C ARG A 122 -3.42 7.46 -15.46
N ASN A 123 -3.32 6.25 -14.91
CA ASN A 123 -3.63 5.95 -13.52
C ASN A 123 -2.68 6.69 -12.54
N ASP A 124 -1.38 6.76 -12.86
CA ASP A 124 -0.43 7.55 -12.07
C ASP A 124 -0.80 9.04 -12.07
N LYS A 125 -1.23 9.58 -13.22
CA LYS A 125 -1.67 10.99 -13.32
C LYS A 125 -2.90 11.26 -12.45
N GLY A 126 -3.92 10.39 -12.53
CA GLY A 126 -5.12 10.49 -11.69
C GLY A 126 -4.78 10.44 -10.20
N MET A 127 -3.94 9.48 -9.81
CA MET A 127 -3.44 9.36 -8.44
C MET A 127 -2.72 10.63 -7.98
N TYR A 128 -1.84 11.22 -8.80
CA TYR A 128 -1.15 12.46 -8.43
C TYR A 128 -2.10 13.63 -8.20
N VAL A 129 -3.16 13.76 -9.01
CA VAL A 129 -4.17 14.80 -8.82
C VAL A 129 -4.87 14.63 -7.47
N VAL A 130 -5.34 13.43 -7.15
CA VAL A 130 -6.04 13.18 -5.87
C VAL A 130 -5.09 13.34 -4.68
N LEU A 131 -3.85 12.85 -4.78
CA LEU A 131 -2.85 12.97 -3.72
C LEU A 131 -2.48 14.44 -3.44
N VAL A 132 -2.22 15.24 -4.49
CA VAL A 132 -1.93 16.67 -4.33
C VAL A 132 -3.14 17.41 -3.75
N ALA A 133 -4.36 17.09 -4.22
CA ALA A 133 -5.57 17.65 -3.65
C ALA A 133 -5.72 17.33 -2.16
N ALA A 134 -5.40 16.09 -1.75
CA ALA A 134 -5.43 15.68 -0.35
C ALA A 134 -4.41 16.48 0.49
N ILE A 135 -3.18 16.64 0.00
CA ILE A 135 -2.11 17.39 0.70
C ILE A 135 -2.49 18.87 0.84
N VAL A 136 -2.96 19.50 -0.24
CA VAL A 136 -3.37 20.92 -0.24
C VAL A 136 -4.58 21.14 0.68
N ALA A 137 -5.60 20.28 0.58
CA ALA A 137 -6.75 20.34 1.48
C ALA A 137 -6.33 20.13 2.94
N GLY A 138 -5.40 19.22 3.21
CA GLY A 138 -4.88 18.95 4.55
C GLY A 138 -4.14 20.15 5.14
N LEU A 139 -3.22 20.75 4.36
CA LEU A 139 -2.55 21.99 4.76
C LEU A 139 -3.53 23.13 5.00
N ALA A 140 -4.56 23.26 4.16
CA ALA A 140 -5.63 24.24 4.37
C ALA A 140 -6.39 23.97 5.68
N THR A 141 -6.73 22.72 6.00
CA THR A 141 -7.36 22.38 7.28
C THR A 141 -6.46 22.71 8.48
N THR A 142 -5.16 22.49 8.38
CA THR A 142 -4.21 22.83 9.45
C THR A 142 -4.14 24.34 9.69
N LEU A 143 -4.03 25.14 8.62
CA LEU A 143 -3.94 26.59 8.73
C LEU A 143 -5.25 27.21 9.22
N LEU A 144 -6.38 26.79 8.65
CA LEU A 144 -7.70 27.30 9.04
C LEU A 144 -8.11 26.83 10.43
N GLY A 145 -7.80 25.57 10.79
CA GLY A 145 -8.09 24.99 12.09
C GLY A 145 -7.29 25.64 13.23
N ALA A 146 -6.11 26.18 12.93
CA ALA A 146 -5.28 26.92 13.88
C ALA A 146 -5.76 28.37 14.13
N GLY A 147 -6.91 28.77 13.59
CA GLY A 147 -7.46 30.12 13.81
C GLY A 147 -6.77 31.24 13.03
N VAL A 148 -5.96 30.91 12.00
CA VAL A 148 -5.36 31.92 11.10
C VAL A 148 -6.45 32.74 10.40
N VAL A 149 -7.61 32.12 10.14
CA VAL A 149 -8.82 32.77 9.63
C VAL A 149 -10.02 32.23 10.40
N GLY A 150 -10.37 32.85 11.53
CA GLY A 150 -11.55 32.52 12.33
C GLY A 150 -11.25 31.89 13.69
N GLN A 151 -12.27 31.26 14.29
CA GLN A 151 -12.15 30.56 15.59
C GLN A 151 -11.40 29.23 15.41
N GLU A 152 -10.56 28.91 16.39
CA GLU A 152 -9.86 27.62 16.46
C GLU A 152 -10.87 26.47 16.50
N HIS A 153 -10.70 25.46 15.64
CA HIS A 153 -11.59 24.29 15.59
C HIS A 153 -10.91 23.07 16.17
N ASN A 154 -11.45 22.53 17.25
CA ASN A 154 -10.97 21.27 17.82
C ASN A 154 -11.52 20.08 17.02
N TYR A 155 -10.76 19.63 16.02
CA TYR A 155 -11.12 18.45 15.23
C TYR A 155 -11.19 17.15 16.05
N ARG A 156 -10.63 17.13 17.27
CA ARG A 156 -10.62 15.98 18.17
C ARG A 156 -11.97 15.70 18.83
N GLU A 157 -12.89 16.66 18.74
CA GLU A 157 -14.27 16.56 19.22
C GLU A 157 -15.27 16.18 18.12
N THR A 158 -14.84 16.21 16.85
CA THR A 158 -15.73 16.02 15.68
C THR A 158 -15.22 14.92 14.75
N VAL A 159 -14.13 15.20 14.04
CA VAL A 159 -13.57 14.29 13.02
C VAL A 159 -12.96 13.04 13.64
N ALA A 160 -12.22 13.17 14.74
CA ALA A 160 -11.56 12.03 15.38
C ALA A 160 -12.55 11.03 16.02
N PRO A 161 -13.60 11.46 16.76
CA PRO A 161 -14.65 10.56 17.24
C PRO A 161 -15.38 9.86 16.09
N TRP A 162 -15.76 10.59 15.04
CA TRP A 162 -16.35 9.99 13.85
C TRP A 162 -15.43 8.93 13.23
N PHE A 163 -14.14 9.22 13.04
CA PHE A 163 -13.21 8.26 12.46
C PHE A 163 -13.13 6.96 13.29
N ARG A 164 -13.03 7.08 14.61
CA ARG A 164 -13.01 5.92 15.53
C ARG A 164 -14.32 5.13 15.50
N SER A 165 -15.45 5.83 15.41
CA SER A 165 -16.79 5.24 15.42
C SER A 165 -17.05 4.26 14.25
N ILE A 166 -16.38 4.46 13.12
CA ILE A 166 -16.44 3.56 11.95
C ILE A 166 -15.90 2.16 12.30
N PHE A 167 -14.82 2.07 13.08
CA PHE A 167 -14.18 0.79 13.40
C PHE A 167 -14.92 -0.01 14.48
N VAL A 168 -15.78 0.64 15.26
CA VAL A 168 -16.72 -0.01 16.18
C VAL A 168 -18.10 -0.24 15.55
N LEU A 169 -18.22 -0.04 14.23
CA LEU A 169 -19.42 -0.26 13.42
C LEU A 169 -20.64 0.57 13.86
N HIS A 170 -20.40 1.72 14.50
CA HIS A 170 -21.45 2.61 14.99
C HIS A 170 -21.12 4.06 14.61
N PRO A 171 -21.27 4.45 13.33
CA PRO A 171 -20.75 5.71 12.81
C PRO A 171 -21.47 6.91 13.41
N ASP A 172 -20.72 7.82 14.02
CA ASP A 172 -21.22 9.08 14.59
C ASP A 172 -21.37 10.14 13.49
N ILE A 173 -22.50 10.08 12.80
CA ILE A 173 -22.80 10.96 11.65
C ILE A 173 -22.85 12.43 12.08
N ASP A 174 -23.35 12.71 13.28
CA ASP A 174 -23.55 14.07 13.78
C ASP A 174 -22.22 14.74 14.09
N ALA A 175 -21.26 14.00 14.66
CA ALA A 175 -19.90 14.51 14.88
C ALA A 175 -19.24 14.97 13.58
N MET A 176 -19.44 14.25 12.47
CA MET A 176 -18.90 14.65 11.17
C MET A 176 -19.74 15.73 10.47
N ALA A 177 -21.05 15.71 10.65
CA ALA A 177 -21.94 16.73 10.10
C ALA A 177 -21.68 18.11 10.71
N GLY A 178 -21.33 18.16 12.00
CA GLY A 178 -20.93 19.37 12.73
C GLY A 178 -19.50 19.86 12.41
N ALA A 179 -18.69 19.07 11.71
CA ALA A 179 -17.34 19.49 11.34
C ALA A 179 -17.37 20.60 10.28
N PRO A 180 -16.44 21.58 10.35
CA PRO A 180 -16.30 22.62 9.33
C PRO A 180 -16.09 22.03 7.93
N VAL A 181 -16.50 22.79 6.90
CA VAL A 181 -16.51 22.31 5.51
C VAL A 181 -15.14 21.85 5.01
N GLN A 182 -14.06 22.50 5.46
CA GLN A 182 -12.69 22.15 5.08
C GLN A 182 -12.31 20.74 5.56
N PHE A 183 -12.70 20.34 6.76
CA PHE A 183 -12.44 18.99 7.28
C PHE A 183 -13.26 17.97 6.52
N ARG A 184 -14.55 18.25 6.28
CA ARG A 184 -15.41 17.38 5.46
C ARG A 184 -14.86 17.17 4.06
N LEU A 185 -14.40 18.23 3.40
CA LEU A 185 -13.80 18.15 2.07
C LEU A 185 -12.50 17.36 2.07
N HIS A 186 -11.59 17.62 3.01
CA HIS A 186 -10.34 16.87 3.14
C HIS A 186 -10.61 15.37 3.36
N THR A 187 -11.57 15.02 4.21
CA THR A 187 -11.96 13.63 4.46
C THR A 187 -12.56 12.96 3.21
N LEU A 188 -13.40 13.65 2.43
CA LEU A 188 -13.93 13.10 1.18
C LEU A 188 -12.81 12.82 0.17
N ILE A 189 -11.86 13.74 0.02
CA ILE A 189 -10.69 13.55 -0.85
C ILE A 189 -9.81 12.40 -0.33
N GLY A 190 -9.63 12.29 0.98
CA GLY A 190 -8.92 11.19 1.62
C GLY A 190 -9.59 9.83 1.35
N MET A 191 -10.92 9.74 1.51
CA MET A 191 -11.68 8.53 1.19
C MET A 191 -11.55 8.15 -0.28
N LEU A 192 -11.54 9.12 -1.20
CA LEU A 192 -11.27 8.87 -2.61
C LEU A 192 -9.85 8.34 -2.83
N LEU A 193 -8.84 8.92 -2.16
CA LEU A 193 -7.45 8.46 -2.23
C LEU A 193 -7.33 7.00 -1.77
N PHE A 194 -7.99 6.62 -0.67
CA PHE A 194 -8.04 5.23 -0.20
C PHE A 194 -8.79 4.31 -1.15
N ALA A 195 -9.88 4.77 -1.77
CA ALA A 195 -10.63 3.97 -2.74
C ALA A 195 -9.82 3.66 -4.02
N ILE A 196 -9.00 4.60 -4.51
CA ILE A 196 -8.15 4.37 -5.69
C ILE A 196 -6.83 3.66 -5.34
N TRP A 197 -6.45 3.62 -4.07
CA TRP A 197 -5.20 3.04 -3.57
C TRP A 197 -4.87 1.65 -4.14
N PRO A 198 -5.75 0.63 -4.07
CA PRO A 198 -5.43 -0.71 -4.53
C PRO A 198 -5.18 -0.79 -6.02
N PHE A 199 -5.61 0.19 -6.81
CA PHE A 199 -5.47 0.20 -8.26
C PHE A 199 -4.26 1.00 -8.72
N THR A 200 -3.64 1.81 -7.87
CA THR A 200 -2.53 2.71 -8.24
C THR A 200 -1.19 2.17 -7.76
N ARG A 201 -0.09 2.87 -8.03
CA ARG A 201 1.20 2.53 -7.45
C ARG A 201 1.26 2.65 -5.92
N LEU A 202 0.27 3.27 -5.25
CA LEU A 202 0.26 3.48 -3.78
C LEU A 202 0.35 2.17 -2.98
N VAL A 203 -0.03 1.04 -3.57
CA VAL A 203 0.13 -0.30 -2.97
C VAL A 203 1.54 -0.59 -2.45
N HIS A 204 2.57 0.07 -2.99
CA HIS A 204 3.94 -0.07 -2.52
C HIS A 204 4.09 0.24 -1.01
N ALA A 205 3.25 1.12 -0.46
CA ALA A 205 3.26 1.48 0.96
C ALA A 205 3.01 0.27 1.89
N PHE A 206 2.25 -0.74 1.44
CA PHE A 206 2.01 -1.98 2.20
C PHE A 206 3.21 -2.94 2.20
N THR A 207 4.26 -2.63 1.44
CA THR A 207 5.48 -3.44 1.30
C THR A 207 6.67 -2.81 2.02
N ALA A 208 6.43 -1.94 3.00
CA ALA A 208 7.49 -1.37 3.83
C ALA A 208 8.35 -2.51 4.41
N PRO A 209 9.68 -2.52 4.19
CA PRO A 209 10.54 -3.67 4.45
C PRO A 209 10.90 -3.81 5.94
N VAL A 210 9.92 -3.74 6.84
CA VAL A 210 10.15 -3.84 8.30
C VAL A 210 10.79 -5.18 8.66
N GLY A 211 10.36 -6.27 8.01
CA GLY A 211 10.93 -7.60 8.20
C GLY A 211 12.38 -7.75 7.71
N TYR A 212 12.89 -6.82 6.89
CA TYR A 212 14.28 -6.86 6.44
C TYR A 212 15.27 -6.62 7.59
N LEU A 213 14.87 -5.88 8.63
CA LEU A 213 15.69 -5.62 9.81
C LEU A 213 16.12 -6.91 10.55
N PHE A 214 15.32 -7.98 10.41
CA PHE A 214 15.55 -9.25 11.08
C PHE A 214 15.83 -10.39 10.08
N ARG A 215 15.97 -10.07 8.79
CA ARG A 215 16.15 -11.09 7.74
C ARG A 215 17.63 -11.46 7.60
N PRO A 216 17.99 -12.76 7.59
CA PRO A 216 19.34 -13.19 7.25
C PRO A 216 19.78 -12.68 5.87
N TYR A 217 21.06 -12.32 5.73
CA TYR A 217 21.61 -11.83 4.46
C TYR A 217 21.44 -12.84 3.32
N ILE A 218 21.63 -14.12 3.62
CA ILE A 218 21.48 -15.21 2.67
C ILE A 218 20.17 -15.95 2.94
N VAL A 219 19.33 -16.03 1.91
CA VAL A 219 18.06 -16.78 1.99
C VAL A 219 18.13 -18.00 1.08
N TYR A 220 18.05 -19.16 1.72
CA TYR A 220 17.91 -20.44 1.04
C TYR A 220 16.42 -20.72 0.81
N ARG A 221 16.09 -21.14 -0.41
CA ARG A 221 14.75 -21.62 -0.75
C ARG A 221 14.83 -23.12 -1.01
N SER A 222 14.17 -23.91 -0.17
CA SER A 222 14.05 -25.35 -0.42
C SER A 222 13.24 -25.57 -1.70
N ARG A 223 13.55 -26.64 -2.43
CA ARG A 223 12.69 -27.09 -3.53
C ARG A 223 11.36 -27.52 -2.93
N ALA A 224 10.26 -27.12 -3.57
CA ALA A 224 8.95 -27.66 -3.22
C ALA A 224 9.05 -29.20 -3.22
N PRO A 225 8.46 -29.91 -2.24
CA PRO A 225 8.46 -31.36 -2.26
C PRO A 225 7.92 -31.81 -3.61
N ARG A 226 8.72 -32.55 -4.40
CA ARG A 226 8.18 -33.28 -5.54
C ARG A 226 7.05 -34.12 -4.96
N THR A 227 5.82 -33.87 -5.40
CA THR A 227 4.71 -34.80 -5.17
C THR A 227 5.22 -36.19 -5.52
N ALA A 228 5.37 -37.03 -4.49
CA ALA A 228 6.02 -38.32 -4.62
C ALA A 228 5.05 -39.29 -5.29
N ASN A 229 5.40 -39.66 -6.53
CA ASN A 229 5.13 -40.90 -7.27
C ASN A 229 4.46 -40.68 -8.63
N PRO A 230 5.22 -40.61 -9.75
CA PRO A 230 4.70 -41.20 -10.98
C PRO A 230 4.42 -42.69 -10.71
N PRO A 231 3.29 -43.26 -11.18
CA PRO A 231 2.98 -44.67 -10.95
C PRO A 231 4.14 -45.53 -11.46
N ARG A 232 4.72 -46.34 -10.57
CA ARG A 232 5.68 -47.39 -10.95
C ARG A 232 4.96 -48.30 -11.93
N LEU A 233 5.28 -48.18 -13.23
CA LEU A 233 5.05 -49.26 -14.18
C LEU A 233 5.90 -50.44 -13.70
N THR A 234 5.26 -51.37 -12.99
CA THR A 234 5.84 -52.64 -12.60
C THR A 234 6.08 -53.46 -13.87
N ARG A 235 7.27 -53.29 -14.45
CA ARG A 235 7.78 -54.20 -15.49
C ARG A 235 7.99 -55.57 -14.85
N ARG A 236 6.95 -56.40 -14.89
CA ARG A 236 6.98 -57.80 -14.46
C ARG A 236 7.80 -58.59 -15.47
N VAL A 237 9.11 -58.67 -15.27
CA VAL A 237 9.97 -59.62 -16.00
C VAL A 237 9.65 -61.00 -15.44
N ARG A 238 8.87 -61.78 -16.19
CA ARG A 238 8.55 -63.17 -15.88
C ARG A 238 9.73 -64.02 -16.36
N SER A 239 10.54 -64.50 -15.42
CA SER A 239 11.57 -65.50 -15.68
C SER A 239 10.91 -66.84 -16.01
N ALA A 240 11.12 -67.33 -17.23
CA ALA A 240 10.87 -68.73 -17.57
C ALA A 240 12.24 -69.39 -17.76
N ARG A 241 12.68 -70.15 -16.76
CA ARG A 241 13.84 -71.04 -16.87
C ARG A 241 13.50 -72.33 -16.14
N ALA A 242 13.07 -73.35 -16.88
CA ALA A 242 13.17 -74.76 -16.49
C ALA A 242 12.84 -75.66 -17.70
N ALA A 243 13.62 -76.73 -17.83
CA ALA A 243 13.62 -77.79 -18.85
C ALA A 243 14.22 -77.36 -20.21
N HIS A 244 15.25 -77.99 -20.77
CA HIS A 244 15.68 -79.39 -20.67
C HIS A 244 17.18 -79.50 -21.04
N ALA A 245 17.87 -80.49 -20.48
CA ALA A 245 19.30 -80.70 -20.63
C ALA A 245 19.64 -81.64 -21.80
N ALA A 246 20.63 -81.22 -22.63
CA ALA A 246 21.70 -81.98 -23.31
C ALA A 246 21.37 -83.14 -24.30
N PRO A 247 22.31 -83.65 -25.14
CA PRO A 247 23.57 -83.08 -25.70
C PRO A 247 23.76 -83.27 -27.25
N ASP A 248 24.81 -82.61 -27.77
CA ASP A 248 25.67 -82.86 -28.97
C ASP A 248 25.38 -84.07 -29.89
N SER A 249 25.27 -83.99 -31.23
CA SER A 249 26.27 -83.69 -32.29
C SER A 249 25.77 -84.38 -33.61
N PRO A 250 26.46 -84.38 -34.79
CA PRO A 250 27.32 -83.41 -35.49
C PRO A 250 26.77 -83.03 -36.90
N ARG A 251 27.46 -82.11 -37.59
CA ARG A 251 27.19 -81.68 -38.99
C ARG A 251 27.27 -82.83 -40.00
N PRO A 252 26.68 -82.66 -41.20
CA PRO A 252 27.55 -82.49 -42.38
C PRO A 252 27.07 -81.47 -43.43
N HIS A 253 28.01 -81.17 -44.33
CA HIS A 253 27.98 -80.32 -45.53
C HIS A 253 26.85 -80.65 -46.53
N SER A 254 26.36 -79.64 -47.30
CA SER A 254 26.70 -79.44 -48.72
C SER A 254 25.77 -78.44 -49.45
N ASN A 255 26.28 -77.90 -50.56
CA ASN A 255 25.79 -76.89 -51.50
C ASN A 255 24.42 -77.11 -52.18
N ALA A 256 23.85 -76.00 -52.69
CA ALA A 256 23.10 -75.78 -53.96
C ALA A 256 21.99 -74.73 -53.67
N ARG A 257 21.79 -73.61 -54.37
CA ARG A 257 22.16 -73.08 -55.68
C ARG A 257 22.23 -71.55 -55.57
#